data_AF-A0A538ECP3-F1
#
_entry.id   AF-A0A538ECP3-F1
#
_cell.length_a   1.000
_cell.length_b   1.000
_cell.length_c   1.000
_cell.angle_alpha   90.00
_cell.angle_beta   90.00
_cell.angle_gamma   90.00
#
_symmetry.space_group_name_H-M   'P 1'
#
loop_
_entity.id
_entity.type
_entity.pdbx_description
1 polymer ?
#
loop_
_entity_poly.entity_id
_entity_poly.type
_entity_poly.pdbx_seq_one_letter_code
_entity_poly.pdbx_strand_id
1 'polypeptide(L)'
;MTTVASIAAAVLVLVASADAAGGRVGVGFNASSISGFRPGGEVFLTGGGAYDPRTASNTDPESGFVHSNGGFRCLADVGQGPLQGCLAGQGIRWDTDGLLQSTGFKCTGAATEAAKTAVTDAHTAVLESDFYRAGDGNDASFKSVKVIVADHDIADDIPGLQNVWIERVGCGTANVNFSS
;
A
#
# COMPACT_ATOMS: atom_id res chain seq x y z
N MET A 1 -58.71 45.77 17.82
CA MET A 1 -58.17 44.72 16.94
C MET A 1 -56.69 44.60 17.25
N THR A 2 -56.29 43.54 17.95
CA THR A 2 -54.89 43.29 18.33
C THR A 2 -54.60 41.84 18.00
N THR A 3 -53.86 41.63 16.91
CA THR A 3 -53.49 40.31 16.40
C THR A 3 -52.15 39.92 17.03
N VAL A 4 -52.12 38.84 17.79
CA VAL A 4 -50.89 38.27 18.36
C VAL A 4 -50.24 37.40 17.29
N ALA A 5 -49.00 37.72 16.91
CA ALA A 5 -48.21 36.91 15.98
C ALA A 5 -47.43 35.84 16.77
N SER A 6 -47.73 34.57 16.50
CA SER A 6 -47.02 33.42 17.09
C SER A 6 -45.72 33.17 16.33
N ILE A 7 -44.58 33.25 17.02
CA ILE A 7 -43.27 32.88 16.46
C ILE A 7 -43.07 31.38 16.71
N ALA A 8 -43.11 30.58 15.65
CA ALA A 8 -42.77 29.16 15.71
C ALA A 8 -41.23 29.03 15.70
N ALA A 9 -40.67 28.54 16.82
CA ALA A 9 -39.24 28.22 16.91
C ALA A 9 -38.99 26.84 16.29
N ALA A 10 -38.33 26.81 15.13
CA ALA A 10 -37.86 25.58 14.51
C ALA A 10 -36.58 25.11 15.23
N VAL A 11 -36.67 24.01 15.96
CA VAL A 11 -35.51 23.34 16.59
C VAL A 11 -34.81 22.53 15.51
N LEU A 12 -33.64 23.01 15.05
CA LEU A 12 -32.78 22.29 14.13
C LEU A 12 -32.00 21.23 14.92
N VAL A 13 -32.44 19.97 14.86
CA VAL A 13 -31.70 18.84 15.45
C VAL A 13 -30.55 18.51 14.51
N LEU A 14 -29.34 18.99 14.81
CA LEU A 14 -28.13 18.49 14.16
C LEU A 14 -27.91 17.06 14.63
N VAL A 15 -28.33 16.10 13.81
CA VAL A 15 -27.94 14.71 13.97
C VAL A 15 -26.48 14.64 13.55
N ALA A 16 -25.56 14.74 14.51
CA ALA A 16 -24.17 14.41 14.25
C ALA A 16 -24.14 12.93 13.86
N SER A 17 -23.75 12.63 12.62
CA SER A 17 -23.34 11.29 12.24
C SER A 17 -22.25 10.89 13.23
N ALA A 18 -22.52 9.92 14.10
CA ALA A 18 -21.45 9.20 14.74
C ALA A 18 -20.79 8.41 13.61
N ASP A 19 -19.84 9.02 12.91
CA ASP A 19 -18.89 8.29 12.09
C ASP A 19 -18.25 7.28 13.04
N ALA A 20 -18.70 6.03 12.97
CA ALA A 20 -18.00 4.93 13.57
C ALA A 20 -16.57 5.07 13.08
N ALA A 21 -15.64 5.34 14.01
CA ALA A 21 -14.22 5.37 13.74
C ALA A 21 -13.93 4.11 12.91
N GLY A 22 -13.70 4.28 11.62
CA GLY A 22 -13.30 3.20 10.75
C GLY A 22 -11.98 2.80 11.31
N GLY A 23 -11.94 1.61 11.90
CA GLY A 23 -10.80 1.16 12.66
C GLY A 23 -9.57 1.28 11.78
N ARG A 24 -8.50 1.84 12.36
CA ARG A 24 -7.16 1.63 11.81
C ARG A 24 -6.99 0.13 11.60
N VAL A 25 -6.62 -0.25 10.41
CA VAL A 25 -6.41 -1.64 10.02
C VAL A 25 -4.97 -1.98 10.32
N GLY A 26 -4.75 -2.96 11.18
CA GLY A 26 -3.44 -3.58 11.40
C GLY A 26 -3.11 -4.54 10.26
N VAL A 27 -1.86 -4.54 9.82
CA VAL A 27 -1.34 -5.44 8.79
C VAL A 27 -0.01 -6.03 9.22
N GLY A 28 0.21 -7.30 8.92
CA GLY A 28 1.50 -7.98 9.05
C GLY A 28 1.72 -8.96 7.91
N PHE A 29 2.92 -9.00 7.36
CA PHE A 29 3.21 -9.87 6.22
C PHE A 29 4.67 -10.32 6.12
N ASN A 30 4.87 -11.46 5.45
CA ASN A 30 6.16 -12.00 5.07
C ASN A 30 6.10 -12.58 3.66
N ALA A 31 6.80 -11.94 2.73
CA ALA A 31 6.97 -12.33 1.35
C ALA A 31 8.42 -12.80 1.12
N SER A 32 8.60 -14.11 0.95
CA SER A 32 9.93 -14.69 0.76
C SER A 32 10.54 -14.35 -0.60
N SER A 33 9.69 -14.09 -1.60
CA SER A 33 10.11 -13.78 -2.98
C SER A 33 9.00 -13.01 -3.70
N ILE A 34 9.36 -11.88 -4.30
CA ILE A 34 8.53 -11.03 -5.15
C ILE A 34 9.32 -10.85 -6.45
N SER A 35 8.73 -11.28 -7.57
CA SER A 35 9.37 -11.18 -8.88
C SER A 35 8.34 -11.26 -10.01
N GLY A 36 8.77 -11.00 -11.24
CA GLY A 36 7.94 -11.25 -12.42
C GLY A 36 8.32 -10.38 -13.60
N PHE A 37 8.69 -9.12 -13.35
CA PHE A 37 9.25 -8.27 -14.38
C PHE A 37 10.61 -8.79 -14.84
N ARG A 38 10.91 -8.61 -16.12
CA ARG A 38 12.22 -8.90 -16.72
C ARG A 38 12.70 -7.65 -17.48
N PRO A 39 13.87 -7.08 -17.15
CA PRO A 39 14.83 -7.43 -16.08
C PRO A 39 14.46 -6.83 -14.70
N GLY A 40 13.41 -7.32 -14.03
CA GLY A 40 12.83 -6.75 -12.79
C GLY A 40 13.43 -7.25 -11.47
N GLY A 41 14.37 -8.20 -11.50
CA GLY A 41 15.01 -8.75 -10.30
C GLY A 41 14.08 -9.63 -9.44
N GLU A 42 14.48 -9.81 -8.19
CA GLU A 42 13.74 -10.57 -7.18
C GLU A 42 13.99 -9.95 -5.80
N VAL A 43 12.92 -9.81 -5.01
CA VAL A 43 12.96 -9.10 -3.72
C VAL A 43 12.31 -9.91 -2.61
N PHE A 44 12.96 -9.94 -1.45
CA PHE A 44 12.39 -10.35 -0.16
C PHE A 44 11.81 -9.13 0.53
N LEU A 45 10.61 -9.26 1.11
CA LEU A 45 9.94 -8.19 1.85
C LEU A 45 9.19 -8.73 3.07
N THR A 46 9.35 -8.07 4.20
CA THR A 46 8.56 -8.30 5.42
C THR A 46 8.08 -6.98 5.94
N GLY A 47 7.00 -6.98 6.69
CA GLY A 47 6.66 -5.81 7.48
C GLY A 47 5.37 -5.94 8.22
N GLY A 48 5.01 -4.85 8.85
CA GLY A 48 3.75 -4.71 9.55
C GLY A 48 3.57 -3.30 10.07
N GLY A 49 2.35 -3.00 10.47
CA GLY A 49 1.96 -1.65 10.81
C GLY A 49 0.46 -1.47 10.90
N ALA A 50 0.03 -0.23 10.72
CA ALA A 50 -1.39 0.09 10.61
C ALA A 50 -1.63 1.21 9.59
N TYR A 51 -2.84 1.23 9.03
CA TYR A 51 -3.30 2.27 8.10
C TYR A 51 -4.79 2.56 8.27
N ASP A 52 -5.26 3.71 7.78
CA ASP A 52 -6.68 4.06 7.74
C ASP A 52 -7.11 4.20 6.27
N PRO A 53 -7.86 3.23 5.72
CA PRO A 53 -8.31 3.27 4.33
C PRO A 53 -9.04 4.56 3.94
N ARG A 54 -9.71 5.23 4.89
CA ARG A 54 -10.51 6.43 4.62
C ARG A 54 -9.66 7.66 4.35
N THR A 55 -8.39 7.61 4.74
CA THR A 55 -7.42 8.69 4.56
C THR A 55 -6.56 8.50 3.31
N ALA A 56 -6.72 7.38 2.61
CA ALA A 56 -5.95 7.06 1.42
C ALA A 56 -6.22 8.08 0.29
N SER A 57 -5.17 8.54 -0.38
CA SER A 57 -5.26 9.59 -1.40
C SER A 57 -4.22 9.36 -2.49
N ASN A 58 -4.62 9.51 -3.76
CA ASN A 58 -3.67 9.52 -4.88
C ASN A 58 -3.07 10.90 -5.16
N THR A 59 -3.64 11.98 -4.60
CA THR A 59 -3.17 13.36 -4.82
C THR A 59 -2.35 13.90 -3.66
N ASP A 60 -2.48 13.30 -2.48
CA ASP A 60 -1.77 13.67 -1.25
C ASP A 60 -1.61 12.43 -0.35
N PRO A 61 -0.82 11.41 -0.79
CA PRO A 61 -0.70 10.16 -0.07
C PRO A 61 -0.01 10.31 1.30
N GLU A 62 0.89 11.29 1.45
CA GLU A 62 1.66 11.55 2.67
C GLU A 62 0.77 12.02 3.85
N SER A 63 -0.39 12.60 3.59
CA SER A 63 -1.36 12.98 4.63
C SER A 63 -2.22 11.81 5.13
N GLY A 64 -2.16 10.67 4.44
CA GLY A 64 -2.83 9.44 4.84
C GLY A 64 -2.27 8.87 6.14
N PHE A 65 -3.14 8.32 7.00
CA PHE A 65 -2.67 7.57 8.16
C PHE A 65 -2.12 6.23 7.69
N VAL A 66 -0.79 6.12 7.68
CA VAL A 66 -0.09 4.86 7.51
C VAL A 66 1.23 4.88 8.27
N HIS A 67 1.46 3.82 9.04
CA HIS A 67 2.71 3.57 9.73
C HIS A 67 3.04 2.10 9.57
N SER A 68 3.78 1.78 8.52
CA SER A 68 4.26 0.42 8.27
C SER A 68 5.74 0.45 7.89
N ASN A 69 6.46 -0.57 8.29
CA ASN A 69 7.88 -0.74 7.98
C ASN A 69 8.26 -2.21 8.09
N GLY A 70 9.49 -2.52 7.71
CA GLY A 70 10.05 -3.84 7.95
C GLY A 70 11.36 -4.08 7.22
N GLY A 71 11.71 -5.35 7.06
CA GLY A 71 12.93 -5.80 6.40
C GLY A 71 12.74 -5.95 4.89
N PHE A 72 13.77 -5.58 4.14
CA PHE A 72 13.84 -5.69 2.68
C PHE A 72 15.20 -6.22 2.26
N ARG A 73 15.25 -7.03 1.19
CA ARG A 73 16.49 -7.43 0.53
C ARG A 73 16.26 -7.74 -0.94
N CYS A 74 17.12 -7.25 -1.83
CA CYS A 74 17.18 -7.73 -3.20
C CYS A 74 17.87 -9.10 -3.23
N LEU A 75 17.15 -10.11 -3.68
CA LEU A 75 17.66 -11.48 -3.86
C LEU A 75 18.38 -11.63 -5.20
N ALA A 76 17.99 -10.83 -6.20
CA ALA A 76 18.66 -10.67 -7.48
C ALA A 76 18.71 -9.19 -7.88
N ASP A 77 19.63 -8.83 -8.78
CA ASP A 77 19.78 -7.47 -9.28
C ASP A 77 18.48 -6.94 -9.91
N VAL A 78 18.04 -5.77 -9.45
CA VAL A 78 16.86 -5.08 -10.00
C VAL A 78 17.32 -4.12 -11.08
N GLY A 79 16.96 -4.42 -12.33
CA GLY A 79 17.43 -3.69 -13.51
C GLY A 79 16.51 -2.57 -14.00
N GLN A 80 15.33 -2.37 -13.40
CA GLN A 80 14.33 -1.41 -13.86
C GLN A 80 13.44 -0.88 -12.73
N GLY A 81 12.74 0.22 -13.03
CA GLY A 81 11.77 0.82 -12.12
C GLY A 81 12.40 1.53 -10.92
N PRO A 82 11.59 1.86 -9.89
CA PRO A 82 12.04 2.64 -8.75
C PRO A 82 13.15 1.98 -7.93
N LEU A 83 13.23 0.64 -7.92
CA LEU A 83 14.30 -0.12 -7.25
C LEU A 83 15.52 -0.39 -8.15
N GLN A 84 15.60 0.22 -9.34
CA GLN A 84 16.73 0.02 -10.25
C GLN A 84 18.07 0.31 -9.57
N GLY A 85 19.01 -0.63 -9.69
CA GLY A 85 20.34 -0.52 -9.08
C GLY A 85 20.44 -1.11 -7.67
N CYS A 86 19.35 -1.70 -7.16
CA CYS A 86 19.44 -2.59 -6.00
C CYS A 86 20.11 -3.91 -6.41
N LEU A 87 21.34 -4.13 -5.93
CA LEU A 87 22.12 -5.32 -6.25
C LEU A 87 21.76 -6.48 -5.32
N ALA A 88 21.99 -7.71 -5.78
CA ALA A 88 21.80 -8.91 -4.99
C ALA A 88 22.52 -8.80 -3.63
N GLY A 89 21.77 -9.10 -2.55
CA GLY A 89 22.23 -8.98 -1.17
C GLY A 89 22.09 -7.60 -0.54
N GLN A 90 21.75 -6.55 -1.30
CA GLN A 90 21.50 -5.21 -0.76
C GLN A 90 20.09 -5.08 -0.18
N GLY A 91 19.90 -4.04 0.65
CA GLY A 91 18.64 -3.77 1.35
C GLY A 91 18.72 -4.14 2.83
N ILE A 92 18.17 -3.27 3.68
CA ILE A 92 18.09 -3.50 5.12
C ILE A 92 16.69 -3.24 5.69
N ARG A 93 16.03 -2.17 5.24
CA ARG A 93 14.73 -1.75 5.74
C ARG A 93 13.96 -0.98 4.68
N TRP A 94 12.67 -0.83 4.94
CA TRP A 94 11.77 0.08 4.23
C TRP A 94 10.80 0.71 5.24
N ASP A 95 10.23 1.85 4.90
CA ASP A 95 9.13 2.49 5.62
C ASP A 95 8.11 3.09 4.65
N THR A 96 6.90 3.29 5.12
CA THR A 96 5.84 3.95 4.36
C THR A 96 6.03 5.47 4.37
N ASP A 97 5.95 6.06 3.20
CA ASP A 97 5.92 7.51 2.98
C ASP A 97 4.47 8.01 2.79
N GLY A 98 3.59 7.17 2.24
CA GLY A 98 2.19 7.54 2.03
C GLY A 98 1.23 6.37 1.79
N LEU A 99 -0.07 6.67 1.87
CA LEU A 99 -1.16 5.72 1.63
C LEU A 99 -1.93 6.11 0.37
N LEU A 100 -1.80 5.29 -0.68
CA LEU A 100 -2.45 5.55 -1.95
C LEU A 100 -3.89 5.02 -1.92
N GLN A 101 -4.83 5.78 -2.49
CA GLN A 101 -6.20 5.30 -2.65
C GLN A 101 -6.26 4.10 -3.60
N SER A 102 -5.46 4.12 -4.67
CA SER A 102 -5.35 3.02 -5.62
C SER A 102 -4.04 3.07 -6.39
N THR A 103 -3.67 1.96 -7.03
CA THR A 103 -2.60 1.96 -8.03
C THR A 103 -2.88 0.94 -9.13
N GLY A 104 -2.47 1.29 -10.36
CA GLY A 104 -2.42 0.34 -11.45
C GLY A 104 -1.19 -0.54 -11.33
N PHE A 105 -1.31 -1.83 -11.63
CA PHE A 105 -0.19 -2.76 -11.57
C PHE A 105 -0.26 -3.87 -12.62
N LYS A 106 0.87 -4.56 -12.74
CA LYS A 106 1.09 -5.80 -13.49
C LYS A 106 2.06 -6.66 -12.68
N CYS A 107 1.97 -7.97 -12.73
CA CYS A 107 2.90 -8.89 -12.08
C CYS A 107 4.14 -9.17 -12.92
N THR A 108 3.99 -9.33 -14.23
CA THR A 108 5.08 -9.75 -15.13
C THR A 108 5.59 -8.62 -16.02
N GLY A 109 4.77 -7.60 -16.24
CA GLY A 109 5.10 -6.52 -17.17
C GLY A 109 4.99 -6.91 -18.64
N ALA A 110 4.53 -8.12 -18.95
CA ALA A 110 4.32 -8.55 -20.33
C ALA A 110 3.36 -7.61 -21.06
N ALA A 111 3.61 -7.37 -22.35
CA ALA A 111 2.75 -6.55 -23.18
C ALA A 111 1.31 -7.13 -23.26
N THR A 112 1.21 -8.45 -23.23
CA THR A 112 -0.06 -9.21 -23.25
C THR A 112 -0.74 -9.30 -21.89
N GLU A 113 -0.07 -8.94 -20.80
CA GLU A 113 -0.70 -8.91 -19.48
C GLU A 113 -1.64 -7.71 -19.40
N ALA A 114 -2.91 -7.95 -19.05
CA ALA A 114 -3.85 -6.88 -18.78
C ALA A 114 -3.44 -6.09 -17.53
N ALA A 115 -3.58 -4.76 -17.59
CA ALA A 115 -3.36 -3.93 -16.40
C ALA A 115 -4.49 -4.17 -15.39
N LYS A 116 -4.12 -4.20 -14.11
CA LYS A 116 -5.01 -4.39 -12.96
C LYS A 116 -4.98 -3.16 -12.07
N THR A 117 -5.94 -3.04 -11.16
CA THR A 117 -6.00 -1.95 -10.19
C THR A 117 -6.17 -2.53 -8.80
N ALA A 118 -5.29 -2.17 -7.88
CA ALA A 118 -5.49 -2.41 -6.45
C ALA A 118 -6.05 -1.13 -5.81
N VAL A 119 -6.96 -1.28 -4.87
CA VAL A 119 -7.62 -0.19 -4.14
C VAL A 119 -7.41 -0.43 -2.66
N THR A 120 -7.03 0.61 -1.92
CA THR A 120 -6.87 0.50 -0.47
C THR A 120 -8.23 0.31 0.19
N ASP A 121 -8.35 -0.74 1.00
CA ASP A 121 -9.54 -1.07 1.80
C ASP A 121 -9.12 -1.84 3.06
N ALA A 122 -10.05 -2.51 3.74
CA ALA A 122 -9.76 -3.27 4.97
C ALA A 122 -8.89 -4.53 4.78
N HIS A 123 -8.70 -4.96 3.54
CA HIS A 123 -8.05 -6.22 3.14
C HIS A 123 -6.91 -6.00 2.14
N THR A 124 -6.69 -4.75 1.73
CA THR A 124 -5.65 -4.33 0.79
C THR A 124 -5.01 -3.03 1.28
N ALA A 125 -3.69 -3.05 1.43
CA ALA A 125 -2.89 -1.85 1.65
C ALA A 125 -2.14 -1.49 0.35
N VAL A 126 -2.38 -0.29 -0.19
CA VAL A 126 -1.60 0.27 -1.30
C VAL A 126 -0.70 1.38 -0.76
N LEU A 127 0.59 1.07 -0.70
CA LEU A 127 1.59 1.86 -0.01
C LEU A 127 2.47 2.60 -1.00
N GLU A 128 2.83 3.84 -0.68
CA GLU A 128 4.02 4.49 -1.18
C GLU A 128 5.12 4.35 -0.13
N SER A 129 6.32 3.95 -0.54
CA SER A 129 7.35 3.49 0.40
C SER A 129 8.77 3.86 -0.02
N ASP A 130 9.59 4.08 0.98
CA ASP A 130 11.02 4.35 0.86
C ASP A 130 11.82 3.12 1.28
N PHE A 131 12.87 2.81 0.51
CA PHE A 131 13.71 1.63 0.69
C PHE A 131 15.18 2.02 0.89
N TYR A 132 15.86 1.32 1.80
CA TYR A 132 17.18 1.71 2.27
C TYR A 132 18.19 0.57 2.11
N ARG A 133 19.35 0.89 1.54
CA ARG A 133 20.53 0.03 1.55
C ARG A 133 21.34 0.25 2.83
N ALA A 134 22.15 -0.75 3.17
CA ALA A 134 23.10 -0.62 4.26
C ALA A 134 24.11 0.51 3.95
N GLY A 135 24.33 1.41 4.91
CA GLY A 135 25.27 2.52 4.79
C GLY A 135 24.65 3.84 4.34
N ASP A 136 23.44 3.85 3.76
CA ASP A 136 22.75 5.08 3.32
C ASP A 136 22.02 5.79 4.48
N GLY A 137 22.03 5.21 5.68
CA GLY A 137 21.52 5.83 6.91
C GLY A 137 20.00 6.11 6.86
N ASN A 138 19.64 7.38 7.02
CA ASN A 138 18.25 7.86 6.92
C ASN A 138 17.92 8.44 5.54
N ASP A 139 18.89 8.46 4.62
CA ASP A 139 18.65 8.87 3.25
C ASP A 139 18.13 7.66 2.48
N ALA A 140 16.85 7.70 2.09
CA ALA A 140 16.26 6.61 1.32
C ALA A 140 16.99 6.43 -0.03
N SER A 141 17.43 5.19 -0.27
CA SER A 141 18.14 4.81 -1.50
C SER A 141 17.20 4.77 -2.69
N PHE A 142 15.94 4.38 -2.45
CA PHE A 142 14.88 4.32 -3.45
C PHE A 142 13.63 4.91 -2.84
N LYS A 143 13.05 5.91 -3.53
CA LYS A 143 11.95 6.70 -3.01
C LYS A 143 10.66 6.47 -3.78
N SER A 144 9.54 6.69 -3.11
CA SER A 144 8.19 6.65 -3.70
C SER A 144 7.92 5.35 -4.48
N VAL A 145 8.42 4.23 -3.95
CA VAL A 145 8.22 2.90 -4.53
C VAL A 145 6.86 2.38 -4.09
N LYS A 146 6.01 1.98 -5.03
CA LYS A 146 4.69 1.47 -4.68
C LYS A 146 4.74 0.00 -4.28
N VAL A 147 4.00 -0.33 -3.23
CA VAL A 147 3.84 -1.69 -2.71
C VAL A 147 2.36 -2.00 -2.52
N ILE A 148 1.93 -3.21 -2.87
CA ILE A 148 0.58 -3.71 -2.56
C ILE A 148 0.75 -4.90 -1.62
N VAL A 149 -0.08 -4.97 -0.58
CA VAL A 149 -0.21 -6.14 0.30
C VAL A 149 -1.71 -6.43 0.46
N ALA A 150 -2.12 -7.68 0.27
CA ALA A 150 -3.50 -8.12 0.40
C ALA A 150 -3.60 -9.51 1.06
N ASP A 151 -4.77 -9.85 1.61
CA ASP A 151 -5.06 -11.21 2.11
C ASP A 151 -5.73 -12.13 1.08
N HIS A 152 -5.94 -11.62 -0.13
CA HIS A 152 -6.56 -12.31 -1.25
C HIS A 152 -5.69 -12.17 -2.50
N ASP A 153 -6.05 -12.93 -3.54
CA ASP A 153 -5.35 -12.90 -4.82
C ASP A 153 -5.71 -11.62 -5.58
N ILE A 154 -4.70 -10.77 -5.82
CA ILE A 154 -4.84 -9.54 -6.59
C ILE A 154 -4.71 -9.80 -8.10
N ALA A 155 -4.25 -10.98 -8.51
CA ALA A 155 -4.06 -11.36 -9.91
C ALA A 155 -4.50 -12.80 -10.18
N ASP A 156 -5.81 -13.04 -10.06
CA ASP A 156 -6.47 -14.34 -10.22
C ASP A 156 -6.35 -14.98 -11.62
N ASP A 157 -5.94 -14.20 -12.62
CA ASP A 157 -5.59 -14.65 -13.96
C ASP A 157 -4.19 -15.27 -14.06
N ILE A 158 -3.38 -15.17 -13.01
CA ILE A 158 -2.02 -15.72 -12.93
C ILE A 158 -2.03 -16.92 -11.97
N PRO A 159 -1.45 -18.08 -12.34
CA PRO A 159 -1.43 -19.24 -11.45
C PRO A 159 -0.77 -18.98 -10.10
N GLY A 160 -1.48 -19.34 -9.03
CA GLY A 160 -1.00 -19.25 -7.65
C GLY A 160 -1.30 -17.90 -7.00
N LEU A 161 -1.28 -17.85 -5.67
CA LEU A 161 -1.67 -16.66 -4.90
C LEU A 161 -0.71 -15.49 -5.14
N GLN A 162 -1.18 -14.42 -5.77
CA GLN A 162 -0.48 -13.15 -5.87
C GLN A 162 -1.11 -12.20 -4.86
N ASN A 163 -0.49 -11.98 -3.70
CA ASN A 163 -1.06 -11.12 -2.65
C ASN A 163 -0.07 -10.11 -2.08
N VAL A 164 1.07 -9.97 -2.76
CA VAL A 164 2.04 -8.90 -2.55
C VAL A 164 2.62 -8.48 -3.89
N TRP A 165 2.94 -7.20 -4.03
CA TRP A 165 3.54 -6.65 -5.24
C TRP A 165 4.46 -5.48 -4.93
N ILE A 166 5.53 -5.33 -5.72
CA ILE A 166 6.41 -4.16 -5.71
C ILE A 166 6.51 -3.61 -7.14
N GLU A 167 6.43 -2.28 -7.26
CA GLU A 167 6.48 -1.58 -8.53
C GLU A 167 7.67 -1.99 -9.40
N ARG A 168 7.35 -2.54 -10.58
CA ARG A 168 8.29 -2.99 -11.61
C ARG A 168 9.26 -4.11 -11.18
N VAL A 169 9.06 -4.71 -10.01
CA VAL A 169 9.69 -5.98 -9.61
C VAL A 169 8.74 -7.13 -9.95
N GLY A 170 7.49 -7.04 -9.51
CA GLY A 170 6.44 -8.01 -9.83
C GLY A 170 5.60 -8.42 -8.63
N CYS A 171 4.94 -9.57 -8.74
CA CYS A 171 4.07 -10.12 -7.71
C CYS A 171 4.77 -11.24 -6.93
N GLY A 172 4.19 -11.63 -5.81
CA GLY A 172 4.61 -12.78 -5.05
C GLY A 172 3.52 -13.29 -4.13
N THR A 173 3.85 -14.37 -3.44
CA THR A 173 3.03 -14.91 -2.37
C THR A 173 3.61 -14.49 -1.02
N ALA A 174 2.75 -13.98 -0.15
CA ALA A 174 3.06 -13.61 1.21
C ALA A 174 2.12 -14.32 2.20
N ASN A 175 2.64 -14.64 3.37
CA ASN A 175 1.80 -14.91 4.53
C ASN A 175 1.32 -13.56 5.07
N VAL A 176 0.02 -13.29 5.02
CA VAL A 176 -0.55 -11.97 5.36
C VAL A 176 -1.63 -12.12 6.42
N ASN A 177 -1.69 -11.16 7.34
CA ASN A 177 -2.77 -11.03 8.32
C ASN A 177 -3.21 -9.58 8.42
N PHE A 178 -4.52 -9.36 8.36
CA PHE A 178 -5.16 -8.08 8.66
C PHE A 178 -6.01 -8.20 9.92
N SER A 179 -6.09 -7.10 10.69
CA SER A 179 -6.88 -6.99 11.92
C SER A 179 -7.55 -5.62 12.02
N SER A 180 -8.76 -5.53 12.56
CA SER A 180 -9.55 -4.30 12.69
C SER A 180 -10.30 -4.22 14.01
#